data_AF-A0A252DXU4-F1
#
_entry.id   AF-A0A252DXU4-F1
#
_cell.length_a   1.000
_cell.length_b   1.000
_cell.length_c   1.000
_cell.angle_alpha   90.00
_cell.angle_beta   90.00
_cell.angle_gamma   90.00
#
_symmetry.space_group_name_H-M   'P 1'
#
loop_
_entity.id
_entity.type
_entity.pdbx_description
1 polymer ?
#
loop_
_entity_poly.entity_id
_entity_poly.type
_entity_poly.pdbx_seq_one_letter_code
_entity_poly.pdbx_strand_id
1 'polypeptide(L)'
;MEARSEITIKFSGSLPTAKPAPNKKVEIELTDQNGITFTALLNAKSWRKAETNASEFADWAGAISGKLGQRTDNGFEVVEAGVQIFEKKKKEEKSLVSTAADETAAS
;
A
#
# COMPACT_ATOMS: atom_id res chain seq x y z
N MET A 1 -19.07 -1.32 26.15
CA MET A 1 -18.77 -1.89 24.83
C MET A 1 -17.68 -1.03 24.23
N GLU A 2 -16.51 -1.58 23.97
CA GLU A 2 -15.38 -0.84 23.38
C GLU A 2 -15.22 -1.25 21.92
N ALA A 3 -15.29 -0.29 21.02
CA ALA A 3 -15.04 -0.51 19.60
C ALA A 3 -13.53 -0.52 19.34
N ARG A 4 -13.05 -1.47 18.53
CA ARG A 4 -11.66 -1.53 18.09
C ARG A 4 -11.57 -0.90 16.70
N SER A 5 -10.66 0.05 16.54
CA SER A 5 -10.40 0.70 15.25
C SER A 5 -9.15 0.10 14.62
N GLU A 6 -9.30 -0.44 13.43
CA GLU A 6 -8.23 -1.01 12.62
C GLU A 6 -8.19 -0.31 11.26
N ILE A 7 -6.99 -0.16 10.69
CA ILE A 7 -6.78 0.53 9.43
C ILE A 7 -5.84 -0.27 8.53
N THR A 8 -6.06 -0.16 7.21
CA THR A 8 -5.15 -0.68 6.20
C THR A 8 -4.94 0.37 5.13
N ILE A 9 -3.69 0.82 4.98
CA ILE A 9 -3.26 1.83 4.02
C ILE A 9 -2.56 1.10 2.88
N LYS A 10 -3.11 1.21 1.67
CA LYS A 10 -2.55 0.59 0.46
C LYS A 10 -1.71 1.61 -0.30
N PHE A 11 -0.58 1.17 -0.83
CA PHE A 11 0.33 1.99 -1.62
C PHE A 11 0.89 1.16 -2.78
N SER A 12 1.36 1.80 -3.83
CA SER A 12 1.99 1.13 -4.98
C SER A 12 2.91 2.09 -5.70
N GLY A 13 3.83 1.57 -6.52
CA GLY A 13 4.77 2.35 -7.31
C GLY A 13 6.08 2.64 -6.58
N SER A 14 6.02 3.11 -5.32
CA SER A 14 7.22 3.33 -4.49
C SER A 14 6.98 2.97 -3.04
N LEU A 15 8.04 2.54 -2.36
CA LEU A 15 8.00 2.35 -0.91
C LEU A 15 7.92 3.71 -0.20
N PRO A 16 7.21 3.80 0.93
CA PRO A 16 7.19 5.01 1.74
C PRO A 16 8.54 5.28 2.42
N THR A 17 8.72 6.51 2.89
CA THR A 17 9.94 6.91 3.59
C THR A 17 10.08 6.15 4.89
N ALA A 18 11.21 5.47 5.05
CA ALA A 18 11.55 4.68 6.22
C ALA A 18 12.74 5.30 6.97
N LYS A 19 12.62 5.46 8.29
CA LYS A 19 13.67 5.92 9.19
C LYS A 19 14.00 4.82 10.19
N PRO A 20 15.30 4.52 10.43
CA PRO A 20 15.69 3.57 11.45
C PRO A 20 15.18 4.03 12.83
N ALA A 21 14.51 3.13 13.55
CA ALA A 21 14.02 3.37 14.90
C ALA A 21 14.71 2.42 15.90
N PRO A 22 14.75 2.77 17.19
CA PRO A 22 15.29 1.87 18.23
C PRO A 22 14.52 0.54 18.29
N ASN A 23 15.09 -0.46 18.98
CA ASN A 23 14.47 -1.77 19.20
C ASN A 23 14.20 -2.61 17.94
N LYS A 24 15.09 -2.54 16.93
CA LYS A 24 14.95 -3.28 15.67
C LYS A 24 13.63 -2.95 14.95
N LYS A 25 13.17 -1.71 15.09
CA LYS A 25 12.01 -1.19 14.39
C LYS A 25 12.43 -0.21 13.30
N VAL A 26 11.50 0.07 12.41
CA VAL A 26 11.61 1.09 11.37
C VAL A 26 10.35 1.92 11.47
N GLU A 27 10.53 3.23 11.57
CA GLU A 27 9.44 4.18 11.48
C GLU A 27 9.18 4.48 10.01
N ILE A 28 7.92 4.46 9.61
CA ILE A 28 7.49 4.80 8.26
C ILE A 28 6.44 5.90 8.30
N GLU A 29 6.49 6.76 7.29
CA GLU A 29 5.52 7.85 7.12
C GLU A 29 4.82 7.70 5.75
N LEU A 30 3.48 7.76 5.76
CA LEU A 30 2.66 7.69 4.56
C LEU A 30 1.60 8.78 4.59
N THR A 31 1.52 9.56 3.53
CA THR A 31 0.41 10.51 3.34
C THR A 31 -0.61 9.90 2.39
N ASP A 32 -1.88 9.88 2.80
CA ASP A 32 -2.97 9.41 1.95
C ASP A 32 -3.44 10.47 0.95
N GLN A 33 -4.40 10.10 0.10
CA GLN A 33 -5.02 10.98 -0.89
C GLN A 33 -5.78 12.19 -0.29
N ASN A 34 -6.06 12.16 1.02
CA ASN A 34 -6.74 13.25 1.74
C ASN A 34 -5.74 14.18 2.44
N GLY A 35 -4.43 13.94 2.31
CA GLY A 35 -3.38 14.69 3.00
C GLY A 35 -3.17 14.27 4.45
N ILE A 36 -3.73 13.14 4.90
CA ILE A 36 -3.56 12.62 6.26
C ILE A 36 -2.27 11.81 6.32
N THR A 37 -1.38 12.16 7.25
CA THR A 37 -0.11 11.47 7.46
C THR A 37 -0.23 10.40 8.54
N PHE A 38 0.07 9.16 8.15
CA PHE A 38 0.12 8.01 9.01
C PHE A 38 1.55 7.65 9.34
N THR A 39 1.83 7.52 10.63
CA THR A 39 3.14 7.11 11.13
C THR A 39 3.03 5.72 11.73
N ALA A 40 3.89 4.79 11.33
CA ALA A 40 3.83 3.42 11.83
C ALA A 40 5.22 2.90 12.22
N LEU A 41 5.28 2.16 13.32
CA LEU A 41 6.49 1.47 13.77
C LEU A 41 6.44 -0.01 13.36
N LEU A 42 7.17 -0.35 12.30
CA LEU A 42 7.26 -1.69 11.74
C LEU A 42 8.45 -2.45 12.31
N ASN A 43 8.38 -3.78 12.29
CA ASN A 43 9.57 -4.61 12.55
C ASN A 43 10.56 -4.46 11.38
N ALA A 44 11.84 -4.20 11.69
CA ALA A 44 12.87 -3.99 10.68
C ALA A 44 13.11 -5.21 9.78
N LYS A 45 12.82 -6.43 10.25
CA LYS A 45 12.89 -7.65 9.43
C LYS A 45 11.76 -7.69 8.40
N SER A 46 10.55 -7.34 8.81
CA SER A 46 9.38 -7.29 7.91
C SER A 46 9.54 -6.17 6.88
N TRP A 47 10.09 -5.02 7.29
CA TRP A 47 10.41 -3.93 6.37
C TRP A 47 11.43 -4.34 5.32
N ARG A 48 12.56 -4.96 5.71
CA ARG A 48 13.56 -5.47 4.76
C ARG A 48 12.97 -6.47 3.76
N LYS A 49 12.07 -7.35 4.21
CA LYS A 49 11.37 -8.28 3.31
C LYS A 49 10.48 -7.53 2.31
N ALA A 50 9.81 -6.46 2.74
CA ALA A 50 9.04 -5.60 1.86
C ALA A 50 9.94 -4.90 0.83
N GLU A 51 11.12 -4.42 1.23
CA GLU A 51 12.12 -3.82 0.33
C GLU A 51 12.58 -4.80 -0.75
N THR A 52 12.92 -6.03 -0.36
CA THR A 52 13.30 -7.09 -1.30
C THR A 52 12.17 -7.39 -2.28
N ASN A 53 10.96 -7.66 -1.79
CA ASN A 53 9.81 -7.96 -2.64
C ASN A 53 9.49 -6.82 -3.63
N ALA A 54 9.52 -5.57 -3.17
CA ALA A 54 9.26 -4.41 -4.02
C ALA A 54 10.35 -4.19 -5.09
N SER A 55 11.55 -4.71 -4.87
CA SER A 55 12.66 -4.66 -5.84
C SER A 55 12.64 -5.83 -6.83
N GLU A 56 12.09 -6.98 -6.43
CA GLU A 56 11.99 -8.19 -7.26
C GLU A 56 10.73 -8.21 -8.15
N PHE A 57 9.63 -7.61 -7.69
CA PHE A 57 8.37 -7.61 -8.43
C PHE A 57 8.31 -6.46 -9.45
N ALA A 58 8.03 -6.81 -10.71
CA ALA A 58 7.88 -5.82 -11.78
C ALA A 58 6.65 -4.91 -11.59
N ASP A 59 5.56 -5.46 -11.05
CA ASP A 59 4.34 -4.72 -10.68
C ASP A 59 3.85 -5.21 -9.31
N TRP A 60 3.62 -4.31 -8.37
CA TRP A 60 3.27 -4.67 -7.00
C TRP A 60 2.37 -3.64 -6.32
N ALA A 61 1.72 -4.10 -5.26
CA ALA A 61 1.00 -3.26 -4.30
C ALA A 61 1.41 -3.61 -2.88
N GLY A 62 1.65 -2.59 -2.07
CA GLY A 62 1.93 -2.69 -0.65
C GLY A 62 0.70 -2.40 0.19
N ALA A 63 0.67 -2.98 1.38
CA ALA A 63 -0.31 -2.67 2.41
C ALA A 63 0.39 -2.55 3.75
N ILE A 64 0.07 -1.49 4.50
CA ILE A 64 0.41 -1.33 5.90
C ILE A 64 -0.88 -1.38 6.70
N SER A 65 -0.97 -2.33 7.63
CA SER A 65 -2.16 -2.59 8.42
C SER A 65 -1.83 -2.61 9.90
N GLY A 66 -2.74 -2.13 10.72
CA GLY A 66 -2.61 -2.18 12.17
C GLY A 66 -3.78 -1.52 12.88
N LYS A 67 -3.62 -1.29 14.18
CA LYS A 67 -4.62 -0.60 15.00
C LYS A 67 -4.46 0.91 14.83
N LEU A 68 -5.58 1.62 14.71
CA LEU A 68 -5.56 3.08 14.67
C LEU A 68 -5.22 3.59 16.08
N GLY A 69 -4.05 4.19 16.20
CA GLY A 69 -3.50 4.74 17.44
C GLY A 69 -3.91 6.18 17.69
N GLN A 70 -3.06 6.90 18.41
CA GLN A 70 -3.33 8.29 18.76
C GLN A 70 -3.29 9.20 17.53
N ARG A 71 -4.08 10.27 17.59
CA ARG A 71 -4.02 11.35 16.62
C ARG A 71 -2.72 12.14 16.81
N THR A 72 -2.01 12.40 15.73
CA THR A 72 -0.83 13.27 15.68
C THR A 72 -1.21 14.62 15.07
N ASP A 73 -0.28 15.57 15.02
CA ASP A 73 -0.52 16.90 14.42
C ASP A 73 -0.98 16.80 12.95
N ASN A 74 -0.47 15.80 12.21
CA ASN A 74 -0.69 15.65 10.77
C ASN A 74 -1.52 14.41 10.39
N GLY A 75 -1.97 13.61 11.36
CA GLY A 75 -2.80 12.44 11.11
C GLY A 75 -2.88 11.47 12.28
N PHE A 76 -2.43 10.22 12.10
CA PHE A 76 -2.61 9.16 13.11
C PHE A 76 -1.42 8.21 13.19
N GLU A 77 -1.17 7.68 14.38
CA GLU A 77 -0.28 6.55 14.56
C GLU A 77 -0.96 5.23 14.14
N VAL A 78 -0.21 4.31 13.55
CA VAL A 78 -0.65 2.93 13.33
C VAL A 78 0.16 2.02 14.26
N VAL A 79 -0.54 1.48 15.25
CA VAL A 79 0.04 0.64 16.32
C VAL A 79 -0.02 -0.83 15.92
N GLU A 80 0.96 -1.62 16.37
CA GLU A 80 1.11 -3.04 15.99
C GLU A 80 1.10 -3.23 14.46
N ALA A 81 1.72 -2.29 13.76
CA ALA A 81 1.68 -2.26 12.32
C ALA A 81 2.48 -3.41 11.68
N GLY A 82 1.93 -3.95 10.60
CA GLY A 82 2.56 -4.90 9.70
C GLY A 82 2.63 -4.35 8.28
N VAL A 83 3.58 -4.86 7.49
CA VAL A 83 3.74 -4.53 6.07
C VAL A 83 3.70 -5.80 5.23
N GLN A 84 2.99 -5.73 4.11
CA GLN A 84 2.99 -6.77 3.07
C GLN A 84 3.11 -6.14 1.69
N ILE A 85 3.93 -6.77 0.84
CA ILE A 85 4.01 -6.48 -0.59
C ILE A 85 3.43 -7.66 -1.34
N PHE A 86 2.51 -7.36 -2.26
CA PHE A 86 1.83 -8.31 -3.12
C PHE A 86 2.24 -8.04 -4.57
N GLU A 87 2.72 -9.07 -5.26
CA GLU A 87 2.94 -9.01 -6.71
C GLU A 87 1.60 -8.91 -7.43
N LYS A 88 1.43 -7.86 -8.24
CA LYS A 88 0.31 -7.77 -9.16
C LYS A 88 0.64 -8.63 -10.37
N LYS A 89 0.16 -9.87 -10.36
CA LYS A 89 0.10 -10.63 -11.61
C LYS A 89 -0.79 -9.87 -12.57
N LYS A 90 -0.23 -9.47 -13.72
CA LYS A 90 -1.01 -8.99 -14.87
C LYS A 90 -2.13 -10.01 -15.07
N LYS A 91 -3.36 -9.61 -14.73
CA LYS A 91 -4.52 -10.17 -15.39
C LYS A 91 -4.26 -9.76 -16.83
N GLU A 92 -3.95 -10.71 -17.72
CA GLU A 92 -4.03 -10.47 -19.15
C GLU A 92 -5.32 -9.68 -19.33
N GLU A 93 -5.18 -8.42 -19.72
CA GLU A 93 -6.29 -7.66 -20.24
C GLU A 93 -6.79 -8.54 -21.36
N LYS A 94 -7.91 -9.23 -21.10
CA LYS A 94 -8.63 -9.93 -22.13
C LYS A 94 -8.99 -8.81 -23.09
N SER A 95 -8.18 -8.71 -24.14
CA SER A 95 -8.33 -7.81 -25.26
C SER A 95 -9.79 -7.84 -25.62
N LEU A 96 -10.52 -6.82 -25.16
CA LEU A 96 -11.83 -6.50 -25.70
C LEU A 96 -11.47 -5.86 -27.03
N VAL A 97 -11.19 -6.72 -28.01
CA VAL A 97 -11.29 -6.40 -29.42
C VAL A 97 -12.70 -5.88 -29.59
N SER A 98 -12.81 -4.55 -29.51
CA SER A 98 -13.91 -3.81 -30.06
C SER A 98 -13.75 -3.92 -31.57
N THR A 99 -14.28 -5.00 -32.15
CA THR A 99 -14.54 -5.05 -33.58
C THR A 99 -15.80 -4.24 -33.82
N ALA A 100 -15.62 -2.94 -33.97
CA ALA A 100 -16.48 -2.14 -34.82
C ALA A 100 -16.35 -2.72 -36.25
N ALA A 101 -17.33 -3.51 -36.68
CA ALA A 101 -17.70 -3.65 -38.08
C ALA A 101 -18.94 -2.75 -38.24
N ASP A 102 -18.72 -1.49 -38.59
CA ASP A 102 -18.73 -1.01 -39.99
C ASP A 102 -20.17 -0.94 -40.50
N GLU A 103 -20.77 0.21 -40.21
CA GLU A 103 -21.88 0.76 -40.96
C GLU A 103 -21.34 1.13 -42.35
N THR A 104 -21.67 0.33 -43.37
CA THR A 104 -21.65 0.81 -44.76
C THR A 104 -22.88 0.32 -45.54
N ALA A 105 -23.61 1.31 -46.03
CA ALA A 105 -24.78 1.34 -46.91
C ALA A 105 -24.86 0.32 -48.07
N ALA A 106 -26.11 -0.05 -48.43
CA ALA A 106 -26.73 0.11 -49.77
C ALA A 106 -28.04 -0.71 -49.82
N SER A 107 -29.19 -0.03 -49.92
CA SER A 107 -30.04 0.07 -51.14
C SER A 107 -30.92 -1.15 -51.42
#